data_AF-C3Y6H6-F1
#
_entry.id   AF-C3Y6H6-F1
#
_cell.length_a   1.000
_cell.length_b   1.000
_cell.length_c   1.000
_cell.angle_alpha   90.00
_cell.angle_beta   90.00
_cell.angle_gamma   90.00
#
_symmetry.space_group_name_H-M   'P 1'
#
loop_
_entity.id
_entity.type
_entity.pdbx_description
1 polymer ?
#
loop_
_entity_poly.entity_id
_entity_poly.type
_entity_poly.pdbx_seq_one_letter_code
_entity_poly.pdbx_strand_id
1 'polypeptide(L)'
;MPLREHVSGWVERGVGVVLRVPSLLLLEVLYLWEESVGKYLPYRGVHKQKFSFQYLSWNVYILGYILALTIFFLPLKKLIQLYTHILAAVILLLGHLAAGTYIAAEIEQGYEGLVFYDDDSFHRFVVHLVGQSLAALACSYLVGDRRLWPYSASLIPLVAKLCMMPLGSLKLFHTFAALFTSLEVLYFIARNLFVPYSLVLSAQKSVRAATAVVGWFPYVLYLWNKLAVPSLFLAYWCFIFAVQLYLFLGSINHPVLEEGTVILLLASMAECCGSPYALLGLCFTVSYVAQLILTLTKLYLQGFEAFMHDNIMHRGVTEGLTLLLLALQTGLLELKSVQRTFLLSIVLFIVLASTIQSMHEITEPILLALGASQNKSFWKHLRSITMCLFLLTFPMYMTFLISSFFDVDLWLLIIISSCILTSLHAVASMFMYALFMIDGYRNEPWENLDDIVYAIKATCKTLEFIVALCVVYYGAKEALFGEWTWIGASVIIVHCYFNVWQRAQQGWKSFLLRRKAVSNIQSLRQATVEELAQLDDVCAICFQELNSARVTPCSHYFHGACLRKWLYVQEKCPMCHTEIK
;
A
#
# COMPACT_ATOMS: atom_id res chain seq x y z
N MET A 1 -8.32 18.16 -26.96
CA MET A 1 -8.25 16.72 -27.33
C MET A 1 -7.44 15.85 -26.36
N PRO A 2 -6.25 16.21 -25.84
CA PRO A 2 -5.44 15.29 -25.00
C PRO A 2 -6.06 15.00 -23.61
N LEU A 3 -6.83 15.94 -23.04
CA LEU A 3 -7.53 15.72 -21.76
C LEU A 3 -8.62 14.63 -21.84
N ARG A 4 -9.31 14.49 -22.98
CA ARG A 4 -10.40 13.50 -23.13
C ARG A 4 -9.87 12.09 -23.23
N GLU A 5 -8.77 11.91 -23.97
CA GLU A 5 -8.06 10.63 -24.07
C GLU A 5 -7.37 10.23 -22.76
N HIS A 6 -6.85 11.22 -22.03
CA HIS A 6 -6.23 10.96 -20.74
C HIS A 6 -7.27 10.51 -19.71
N VAL A 7 -8.41 11.21 -19.62
CA VAL A 7 -9.53 10.84 -18.73
C VAL A 7 -10.12 9.48 -19.10
N SER A 8 -10.29 9.17 -20.40
CA SER A 8 -10.79 7.85 -20.81
C SER A 8 -9.84 6.72 -20.40
N GLY A 9 -8.52 6.93 -20.46
CA GLY A 9 -7.54 5.95 -20.00
C GLY A 9 -7.59 5.67 -18.50
N TRP A 10 -7.84 6.69 -17.66
CA TRP A 10 -8.03 6.51 -16.22
C TRP A 10 -9.32 5.76 -15.89
N VAL A 11 -10.42 6.09 -16.57
CA VAL A 11 -11.71 5.40 -16.40
C VAL A 11 -11.61 3.94 -16.81
N GLU A 12 -10.99 3.64 -17.96
CA GLU A 12 -10.78 2.25 -18.40
C GLU A 12 -9.96 1.43 -17.41
N ARG A 13 -8.90 2.02 -16.84
CA ARG A 13 -8.11 1.36 -15.78
C ARG A 13 -8.93 1.14 -14.51
N GLY A 14 -9.68 2.13 -14.05
CA GLY A 14 -10.53 2.03 -12.87
C GLY A 14 -11.61 0.96 -13.01
N VAL A 15 -12.33 0.95 -14.14
CA VAL A 15 -13.32 -0.09 -14.47
C VAL A 15 -12.65 -1.46 -14.54
N GLY A 16 -11.46 -1.53 -15.15
CA GLY A 16 -10.68 -2.78 -15.20
C GLY A 16 -10.22 -3.31 -13.85
N VAL A 17 -9.99 -2.44 -12.88
CA VAL A 17 -9.71 -2.85 -11.49
C VAL A 17 -10.98 -3.42 -10.85
N VAL A 18 -12.08 -2.66 -10.86
CA VAL A 18 -13.34 -3.05 -10.20
C VAL A 18 -13.85 -4.39 -10.73
N LEU A 19 -13.87 -4.58 -12.04
CA LEU A 19 -14.37 -5.82 -12.66
C LEU A 19 -13.47 -7.04 -12.39
N ARG A 20 -12.22 -6.85 -11.96
CA ARG A 20 -11.32 -7.96 -11.61
C ARG A 20 -11.33 -8.32 -10.13
N VAL A 21 -11.86 -7.47 -9.24
CA VAL A 21 -11.96 -7.77 -7.80
C VAL A 21 -12.68 -9.12 -7.52
N PRO A 22 -13.78 -9.48 -8.23
CA PRO A 22 -14.43 -10.78 -8.01
C PRO A 22 -13.54 -11.99 -8.27
N SER A 23 -12.50 -11.89 -9.12
CA SER A 23 -11.56 -13.00 -9.33
C SER A 23 -10.69 -13.25 -8.10
N LEU A 24 -10.31 -12.20 -7.37
CA LEU A 24 -9.58 -12.32 -6.10
C LEU A 24 -10.50 -12.81 -4.98
N LEU A 25 -11.75 -12.36 -4.94
CA LEU A 25 -12.76 -12.89 -4.01
C LEU A 25 -13.03 -14.38 -4.25
N LEU A 26 -13.02 -14.84 -5.50
CA LEU A 26 -13.14 -16.26 -5.80
C LEU A 26 -11.93 -17.05 -5.27
N LEU A 27 -10.71 -16.53 -5.42
CA LEU A 27 -9.51 -17.15 -4.84
C LEU A 27 -9.58 -17.21 -3.32
N GLU A 28 -10.10 -16.17 -2.68
CA GLU A 28 -10.33 -16.13 -1.23
C GLU A 28 -11.28 -17.23 -0.78
N VAL A 29 -12.45 -17.33 -1.42
CA VAL A 29 -13.45 -18.35 -1.11
C VAL A 29 -12.89 -19.75 -1.34
N LEU A 30 -12.11 -19.96 -2.40
CA LEU A 30 -11.48 -21.26 -2.68
C LEU A 30 -10.42 -21.62 -1.63
N TYR A 31 -9.67 -20.65 -1.13
CA TYR A 31 -8.69 -20.86 -0.06
C TYR A 31 -9.38 -21.25 1.25
N LEU A 32 -10.43 -20.52 1.65
CA LEU A 32 -11.23 -20.83 2.85
C LEU A 32 -11.97 -22.17 2.72
N TRP A 33 -12.39 -22.53 1.51
CA TRP A 33 -12.99 -23.83 1.21
C TRP A 33 -12.00 -24.98 1.48
N GLU A 34 -10.75 -24.85 1.03
CA GLU A 34 -9.73 -25.88 1.26
C GLU A 34 -9.43 -26.05 2.75
N GLU A 35 -9.30 -24.95 3.49
CA GLU A 35 -9.03 -24.98 4.92
C GLU A 35 -10.18 -25.62 5.72
N SER A 36 -11.42 -25.30 5.36
CA SER A 36 -12.61 -25.88 6.00
C SER A 36 -12.78 -27.36 5.67
N VAL A 37 -12.70 -27.75 4.39
CA VAL A 37 -12.81 -29.16 3.96
C VAL A 37 -11.69 -30.02 4.53
N GLY A 38 -10.47 -29.47 4.66
CA GLY A 38 -9.35 -30.13 5.32
C GLY A 38 -9.62 -30.46 6.80
N LYS A 39 -10.33 -29.57 7.52
CA LYS A 39 -10.70 -29.75 8.94
C LYS A 39 -11.86 -30.74 9.14
N TYR A 40 -12.84 -30.79 8.23
CA TYR A 40 -14.01 -31.67 8.33
C TYR A 40 -13.80 -33.10 7.81
N LEU A 41 -12.59 -33.45 7.35
CA LEU A 41 -12.22 -34.82 6.96
C LEU A 41 -11.35 -35.54 8.00
N PRO A 42 -11.75 -35.66 9.29
CA PRO A 42 -11.02 -36.48 10.23
C PRO A 42 -11.14 -37.97 9.87
N TYR A 43 -10.03 -38.64 10.12
CA TYR A 43 -9.72 -40.06 10.01
C TYR A 43 -10.82 -41.01 10.56
N ARG A 44 -11.91 -41.28 9.82
CA ARG A 44 -12.83 -42.40 10.14
C ARG A 44 -13.36 -43.14 8.89
N GLY A 45 -12.70 -44.25 8.57
CA GLY A 45 -13.36 -45.55 8.47
C GLY A 45 -14.16 -45.99 7.22
N VAL A 46 -14.32 -45.21 6.14
CA VAL A 46 -15.05 -45.70 4.94
C VAL A 46 -14.28 -45.43 3.63
N HIS A 47 -13.42 -46.38 3.24
CA HIS A 47 -12.42 -46.22 2.16
C HIS A 47 -12.96 -45.98 0.75
N LYS A 48 -14.18 -46.43 0.39
CA LYS A 48 -14.68 -46.35 -1.01
C LYS A 48 -15.46 -45.08 -1.34
N GLN A 49 -16.24 -44.53 -0.41
CA GLN A 49 -16.98 -43.27 -0.61
C GLN A 49 -16.08 -42.04 -0.43
N LYS A 50 -15.01 -42.18 0.37
CA LYS A 50 -14.01 -41.14 0.62
C LYS A 50 -13.21 -40.76 -0.64
N PHE A 51 -12.88 -41.73 -1.49
CA PHE A 51 -12.10 -41.50 -2.71
C PHE A 51 -12.87 -40.66 -3.75
N SER A 52 -14.16 -40.95 -3.94
CA SER A 52 -14.99 -40.25 -4.94
C SER A 52 -15.27 -38.79 -4.54
N PHE A 53 -15.63 -38.53 -3.28
CA PHE A 53 -15.91 -37.18 -2.80
C PHE A 53 -14.65 -36.30 -2.74
N GLN A 54 -13.52 -36.85 -2.27
CA GLN A 54 -12.24 -36.13 -2.24
C GLN A 54 -11.74 -35.80 -3.66
N TYR A 55 -11.88 -36.74 -4.60
CA TYR A 55 -11.55 -36.50 -6.00
C TYR A 55 -12.47 -35.43 -6.62
N LEU A 56 -13.78 -35.49 -6.39
CA LEU A 56 -14.72 -34.47 -6.87
C LEU A 56 -14.40 -33.08 -6.30
N SER A 57 -14.17 -32.98 -4.98
CA SER A 57 -13.80 -31.71 -4.34
C SER A 57 -12.50 -31.14 -4.91
N TRP A 58 -11.50 -31.99 -5.15
CA TRP A 58 -10.23 -31.57 -5.75
C TRP A 58 -10.39 -31.06 -7.19
N ASN A 59 -11.23 -31.71 -8.00
CA ASN A 59 -11.51 -31.25 -9.37
C ASN A 59 -12.27 -29.91 -9.37
N VAL A 60 -13.24 -29.74 -8.48
CA VAL A 60 -13.97 -28.47 -8.32
C VAL A 60 -13.02 -27.36 -7.87
N TYR A 61 -12.12 -27.66 -6.94
CA TYR A 61 -11.09 -26.75 -6.49
C TYR A 61 -10.18 -26.30 -7.65
N ILE A 62 -9.59 -27.24 -8.40
CA ILE A 62 -8.74 -26.91 -9.56
C ILE A 62 -9.52 -26.09 -10.60
N LEU A 63 -10.75 -26.49 -10.91
CA LEU A 63 -11.60 -25.77 -11.86
C LEU A 63 -11.87 -24.34 -11.40
N GLY A 64 -12.13 -24.14 -10.11
CA GLY A 64 -12.30 -22.82 -9.50
C GLY A 64 -11.07 -21.93 -9.65
N TYR A 65 -9.87 -22.47 -9.41
CA TYR A 65 -8.61 -21.73 -9.60
C TYR A 65 -8.38 -21.36 -11.06
N ILE A 66 -8.63 -22.28 -11.98
CA ILE A 66 -8.53 -22.01 -13.43
C ILE A 66 -9.53 -20.90 -13.80
N LEU A 67 -10.76 -20.96 -13.29
CA LEU A 67 -11.77 -19.93 -13.52
C LEU A 67 -11.33 -18.56 -12.98
N ALA A 68 -10.83 -18.51 -11.75
CA ALA A 68 -10.35 -17.26 -11.15
C ALA A 68 -9.20 -16.63 -11.96
N LEU A 69 -8.21 -17.44 -12.34
CA LEU A 69 -7.07 -16.99 -13.15
C LEU A 69 -7.49 -16.53 -14.55
N THR A 70 -8.42 -17.26 -15.18
CA THR A 70 -8.92 -16.86 -16.51
C THR A 70 -9.68 -15.54 -16.46
N ILE A 71 -10.50 -15.30 -15.44
CA ILE A 71 -11.20 -14.01 -15.24
C ILE A 71 -10.17 -12.89 -14.99
N PHE A 72 -9.16 -13.14 -14.17
CA PHE A 72 -8.12 -12.17 -13.82
C PHE A 72 -7.36 -11.66 -15.05
N PHE A 73 -6.90 -12.58 -15.91
CA PHE A 73 -6.12 -12.24 -17.12
C PHE A 73 -6.96 -11.84 -18.33
N LEU A 74 -8.30 -11.87 -18.23
CA LEU A 74 -9.16 -11.59 -19.37
C LEU A 74 -9.03 -10.12 -19.82
N PRO A 75 -8.98 -9.84 -21.15
CA PRO A 75 -9.03 -8.48 -21.66
C PRO A 75 -10.29 -7.74 -21.20
N LEU A 76 -10.18 -6.43 -20.91
CA LEU A 76 -11.27 -5.62 -20.36
C LEU A 76 -12.57 -5.73 -21.17
N LYS A 77 -12.49 -5.67 -22.50
CA LYS A 77 -13.66 -5.78 -23.39
C LYS A 77 -14.41 -7.11 -23.21
N LYS A 78 -13.66 -8.21 -23.05
CA LYS A 78 -14.22 -9.55 -22.85
C LYS A 78 -14.75 -9.73 -21.42
N LEU A 79 -14.13 -9.08 -20.45
CA LEU A 79 -14.61 -9.04 -19.07
C LEU A 79 -15.93 -8.29 -18.95
N ILE A 80 -16.07 -7.13 -19.61
CA ILE A 80 -17.33 -6.39 -19.68
C ILE A 80 -18.42 -7.28 -20.31
N GLN A 81 -18.13 -7.92 -21.45
CA GLN A 81 -19.06 -8.85 -22.10
C GLN A 81 -19.51 -9.99 -21.17
N LEU A 82 -18.57 -10.59 -20.43
CA LEU A 82 -18.89 -11.66 -19.47
C LEU A 82 -19.86 -11.18 -18.40
N TYR A 83 -19.57 -10.05 -17.74
CA TYR A 83 -20.44 -9.53 -16.68
C TYR A 83 -21.78 -9.02 -17.19
N THR A 84 -21.86 -8.47 -18.40
CA THR A 84 -23.15 -8.09 -19.01
C THR A 84 -24.03 -9.30 -19.29
N HIS A 85 -23.43 -10.43 -19.72
CA HIS A 85 -24.17 -11.68 -19.90
C HIS A 85 -24.64 -12.28 -18.56
N ILE A 86 -23.79 -12.24 -17.53
CA ILE A 86 -24.17 -12.68 -16.17
C ILE A 86 -25.33 -11.82 -15.65
N LEU A 87 -25.25 -10.49 -15.80
CA LEU A 87 -26.31 -9.58 -15.39
C LEU A 87 -27.63 -9.86 -16.14
N ALA A 88 -27.57 -10.08 -17.45
CA ALA A 88 -28.75 -10.45 -18.24
C ALA A 88 -29.37 -11.78 -17.76
N ALA A 89 -28.54 -12.79 -17.44
CA ALA A 89 -29.02 -14.05 -16.89
C ALA A 89 -29.72 -13.87 -15.52
N VAL A 90 -29.18 -13.01 -14.65
CA VAL A 90 -29.81 -12.67 -13.36
C VAL A 90 -31.15 -11.96 -13.56
N ILE A 91 -31.24 -10.99 -14.49
CA ILE A 91 -32.49 -10.29 -14.79
C ILE A 91 -33.54 -11.27 -15.34
N LEU A 92 -33.16 -12.20 -16.21
CA LEU A 92 -34.07 -13.26 -16.70
C LEU A 92 -34.56 -14.16 -15.55
N LEU A 93 -33.66 -14.57 -14.65
CA LEU A 93 -34.02 -15.36 -13.49
C LEU A 93 -35.01 -14.63 -12.58
N LEU A 94 -34.74 -13.36 -12.26
CA LEU A 94 -35.64 -12.50 -11.49
C LEU A 94 -37.00 -12.32 -12.19
N GLY A 95 -37.00 -12.21 -13.52
CA GLY A 95 -38.22 -12.16 -14.33
C GLY A 95 -39.09 -13.41 -14.19
N HIS A 96 -38.49 -14.60 -14.17
CA HIS A 96 -39.22 -15.86 -13.92
C HIS A 96 -39.71 -15.96 -12.48
N LEU A 97 -38.91 -15.56 -11.48
CA LEU A 97 -39.36 -15.51 -10.09
C LEU A 97 -40.54 -14.54 -9.90
N ALA A 98 -40.50 -13.38 -10.56
CA ALA A 98 -41.61 -12.41 -10.58
C ALA A 98 -42.86 -12.98 -11.29
N ALA A 99 -42.69 -13.77 -12.36
CA ALA A 99 -43.81 -14.44 -13.01
C ALA A 99 -44.43 -15.53 -12.11
N GLY A 100 -43.62 -16.26 -11.36
CA GLY A 100 -44.10 -17.28 -10.42
C GLY A 100 -44.91 -16.69 -9.26
N THR A 101 -44.43 -15.57 -8.68
CA THR A 101 -45.15 -14.85 -7.61
C THR A 101 -46.48 -14.27 -8.08
N TYR A 102 -46.53 -13.73 -9.31
CA TYR A 102 -47.78 -13.29 -9.93
C TYR A 102 -48.81 -14.43 -10.03
N ILE A 103 -48.40 -15.59 -10.54
CA ILE A 103 -49.29 -16.74 -10.73
C ILE A 103 -49.78 -17.28 -9.39
N ALA A 104 -48.92 -17.31 -8.37
CA ALA A 104 -49.34 -17.70 -7.02
C ALA A 104 -50.44 -16.78 -6.49
N ALA A 105 -50.26 -15.46 -6.61
CA ALA A 105 -51.24 -14.47 -6.18
C ALA A 105 -52.59 -14.58 -6.93
N GLU A 106 -52.57 -14.83 -8.24
CA GLU A 106 -53.79 -14.99 -9.04
C GLU A 106 -54.54 -16.30 -8.72
N ILE A 107 -53.82 -17.37 -8.38
CA ILE A 107 -54.43 -18.64 -7.99
C ILE A 107 -55.04 -18.55 -6.58
N GLU A 108 -54.39 -17.84 -5.65
CA GLU A 108 -54.92 -17.63 -4.31
C GLU A 108 -56.21 -16.80 -4.30
N GLN A 109 -56.34 -15.83 -5.20
CA GLN A 109 -57.55 -15.02 -5.30
C GLN A 109 -58.70 -15.68 -6.09
N GLY A 110 -58.40 -16.64 -6.98
CA GLY A 110 -59.42 -17.44 -7.66
C GLY A 110 -60.31 -16.68 -8.67
N TYR A 111 -59.92 -15.46 -9.07
CA TYR A 111 -60.70 -14.65 -10.01
C TYR A 111 -60.46 -15.07 -11.47
N GLU A 112 -61.48 -15.63 -12.13
CA GLU A 112 -61.42 -16.07 -13.54
C GLU A 112 -61.95 -15.05 -14.56
N GLY A 113 -62.44 -13.90 -14.10
CA GLY A 113 -62.98 -12.85 -14.96
C GLY A 113 -61.91 -12.08 -15.77
N LEU A 114 -62.41 -11.22 -16.66
CA LEU A 114 -61.58 -10.27 -17.41
C LEU A 114 -60.81 -9.36 -16.44
N VAL A 115 -59.49 -9.28 -16.63
CA VAL A 115 -58.56 -8.52 -15.77
C VAL A 115 -58.98 -7.06 -15.54
N PHE A 116 -59.73 -6.46 -16.48
CA PHE A 116 -60.19 -5.06 -16.40
C PHE A 116 -61.37 -4.80 -15.44
N TYR A 117 -62.01 -5.85 -14.90
CA TYR A 117 -63.19 -5.71 -14.05
C TYR A 117 -62.90 -5.77 -12.55
N ASP A 118 -61.69 -6.18 -12.17
CA ASP A 118 -61.23 -6.21 -10.79
C ASP A 118 -60.01 -5.29 -10.65
N ASP A 119 -60.13 -4.25 -9.84
CA ASP A 119 -59.08 -3.21 -9.70
C ASP A 119 -57.76 -3.81 -9.15
N ASP A 120 -57.85 -4.80 -8.27
CA ASP A 120 -56.68 -5.45 -7.66
C ASP A 120 -55.95 -6.38 -8.67
N SER A 121 -56.70 -7.20 -9.41
CA SER A 121 -56.14 -8.02 -10.51
C SER A 121 -55.58 -7.15 -11.63
N PHE A 122 -56.26 -6.05 -11.99
CA PHE A 122 -55.78 -5.08 -12.97
C PHE A 122 -54.46 -4.44 -12.55
N HIS A 123 -54.37 -3.95 -11.31
CA HIS A 123 -53.16 -3.33 -10.78
C HIS A 123 -51.97 -4.30 -10.79
N ARG A 124 -52.15 -5.54 -10.30
CA ARG A 124 -51.08 -6.55 -10.33
C ARG A 124 -50.66 -6.92 -11.75
N PHE A 125 -51.63 -7.12 -12.65
CA PHE A 125 -51.36 -7.41 -14.04
C PHE A 125 -50.51 -6.32 -14.70
N VAL A 126 -50.86 -5.04 -14.50
CA VAL A 126 -50.11 -3.91 -15.06
C VAL A 126 -48.70 -3.83 -14.49
N VAL A 127 -48.52 -3.99 -13.17
CA VAL A 127 -47.20 -3.96 -12.52
C VAL A 127 -46.29 -5.07 -13.05
N HIS A 128 -46.79 -6.30 -13.16
CA HIS A 128 -46.01 -7.42 -13.67
C HIS A 128 -45.74 -7.33 -15.18
N LEU A 129 -46.69 -6.82 -15.97
CA LEU A 129 -46.51 -6.56 -17.40
C LEU A 129 -45.43 -5.51 -17.66
N VAL A 130 -45.49 -4.37 -16.94
CA VAL A 130 -44.49 -3.30 -17.05
C VAL A 130 -43.13 -3.79 -16.55
N GLY A 131 -43.08 -4.45 -15.39
CA GLY A 131 -41.83 -4.97 -14.82
C GLY A 131 -41.13 -5.99 -15.72
N GLN A 132 -41.87 -6.96 -16.28
CA GLN A 132 -41.30 -7.99 -17.13
C GLN A 132 -40.94 -7.48 -18.54
N SER A 133 -41.70 -6.53 -19.09
CA SER A 133 -41.33 -5.89 -20.37
C SER A 133 -40.08 -5.03 -20.24
N LEU A 134 -39.93 -4.29 -19.14
CA LEU A 134 -38.70 -3.55 -18.82
C LEU A 134 -37.52 -4.50 -18.61
N ALA A 135 -37.71 -5.62 -17.93
CA ALA A 135 -36.68 -6.65 -17.75
C ALA A 135 -36.22 -7.24 -19.10
N ALA A 136 -37.16 -7.58 -19.99
CA ALA A 136 -36.85 -8.10 -21.33
C ALA A 136 -36.10 -7.07 -22.19
N LEU A 137 -36.53 -5.79 -22.14
CA LEU A 137 -35.86 -4.69 -22.83
C LEU A 137 -34.44 -4.47 -22.30
N ALA A 138 -34.26 -4.50 -20.98
CA ALA A 138 -32.95 -4.39 -20.34
C ALA A 138 -32.01 -5.53 -20.77
N CYS A 139 -32.50 -6.77 -20.81
CA CYS A 139 -31.72 -7.92 -21.30
C CYS A 139 -31.28 -7.76 -22.77
N SER A 140 -32.20 -7.36 -23.65
CA SER A 140 -31.89 -7.10 -25.07
C SER A 140 -30.83 -6.00 -25.23
N TYR A 141 -30.96 -4.91 -24.47
CA TYR A 141 -29.98 -3.82 -24.48
C TYR A 141 -28.61 -4.25 -23.96
N LEU A 142 -28.55 -4.95 -22.82
CA LEU A 142 -27.31 -5.41 -22.19
C LEU A 142 -26.54 -6.41 -23.05
N VAL A 143 -27.25 -7.32 -23.73
CA VAL A 143 -26.64 -8.32 -24.62
C VAL A 143 -26.29 -7.71 -25.99
N GLY A 144 -26.90 -6.59 -26.36
CA GLY A 144 -26.71 -5.94 -27.65
C GLY A 144 -27.39 -6.67 -28.82
N ASP A 145 -28.36 -7.54 -28.52
CA ASP A 145 -29.19 -8.20 -29.54
C ASP A 145 -30.46 -7.37 -29.76
N ARG A 146 -30.80 -7.08 -31.02
CA ARG A 146 -32.00 -6.31 -31.39
C ARG A 146 -33.29 -7.12 -31.27
N ARG A 147 -33.18 -8.43 -31.01
CA ARG A 147 -34.33 -9.34 -30.89
C ARG A 147 -34.84 -9.37 -29.45
N LEU A 148 -36.10 -8.96 -29.24
CA LEU A 148 -36.77 -8.94 -27.94
C LEU A 148 -37.45 -10.26 -27.58
N TRP A 149 -37.85 -11.04 -28.59
CA TRP A 149 -38.62 -12.27 -28.42
C TRP A 149 -37.98 -13.34 -27.50
N PRO A 150 -36.65 -13.61 -27.52
CA PRO A 150 -36.08 -14.64 -26.63
C PRO A 150 -36.20 -14.24 -25.16
N TYR A 151 -36.05 -12.95 -24.86
CA TYR A 151 -36.07 -12.41 -23.49
C TYR A 151 -37.49 -12.17 -22.95
N SER A 152 -38.51 -12.25 -23.81
CA SER A 152 -39.91 -12.01 -23.46
C SER A 152 -40.68 -13.24 -22.97
N ALA A 153 -40.04 -14.40 -22.85
CA ALA A 153 -40.72 -15.65 -22.48
C ALA A 153 -41.42 -15.58 -21.11
N SER A 154 -40.94 -14.76 -20.18
CA SER A 154 -41.59 -14.50 -18.88
C SER A 154 -42.99 -13.88 -19.00
N LEU A 155 -43.31 -13.24 -20.14
CA LEU A 155 -44.62 -12.63 -20.43
C LEU A 155 -45.69 -13.67 -20.84
N ILE A 156 -45.31 -14.90 -21.20
CA ILE A 156 -46.26 -15.93 -21.70
C ILE A 156 -47.44 -16.18 -20.73
N PRO A 157 -47.25 -16.27 -19.40
CA PRO A 157 -48.36 -16.43 -18.45
C PRO A 157 -49.30 -15.22 -18.39
N LEU A 158 -48.79 -13.99 -18.59
CA LEU A 158 -49.60 -12.77 -18.63
C LEU A 158 -50.46 -12.74 -19.90
N VAL A 159 -49.89 -13.14 -21.05
CA VAL A 159 -50.63 -13.27 -22.30
C VAL A 159 -51.72 -14.36 -22.18
N ALA A 160 -51.41 -15.48 -21.54
CA ALA A 160 -52.39 -16.53 -21.26
C ALA A 160 -53.56 -16.03 -20.39
N LYS A 161 -53.28 -15.18 -19.39
CA LYS A 161 -54.32 -14.53 -18.57
C LYS A 161 -55.17 -13.54 -19.39
N LEU A 162 -54.57 -12.73 -20.27
CA LEU A 162 -55.31 -11.86 -21.21
C LEU A 162 -56.24 -12.66 -22.12
N CYS A 163 -55.81 -13.84 -22.57
CA CYS A 163 -56.59 -14.75 -23.41
C CYS A 163 -57.65 -15.56 -22.65
N MET A 164 -57.94 -15.23 -21.38
CA MET A 164 -58.96 -15.89 -20.55
C MET A 164 -58.72 -17.40 -20.37
N MET A 165 -57.46 -17.83 -20.26
CA MET A 165 -57.15 -19.24 -19.98
C MET A 165 -57.45 -19.59 -18.50
N PRO A 166 -57.88 -20.83 -18.19
CA PRO A 166 -58.21 -21.25 -16.84
C PRO A 166 -57.04 -21.09 -15.87
N LEU A 167 -57.30 -20.73 -14.60
CA LEU A 167 -56.25 -20.48 -13.59
C LEU A 167 -55.29 -21.67 -13.40
N GLY A 168 -55.79 -22.90 -13.50
CA GLY A 168 -54.97 -24.12 -13.44
C GLY A 168 -53.97 -24.26 -14.59
N SER A 169 -54.24 -23.66 -15.75
CA SER A 169 -53.39 -23.74 -16.94
C SER A 169 -52.23 -22.73 -16.91
N LEU A 170 -52.30 -21.65 -16.13
CA LEU A 170 -51.22 -20.65 -16.01
C LEU A 170 -49.91 -21.27 -15.50
N LYS A 171 -50.00 -22.27 -14.62
CA LYS A 171 -48.84 -23.05 -14.17
C LYS A 171 -48.14 -23.75 -15.33
N LEU A 172 -48.89 -24.35 -16.25
CA LEU A 172 -48.34 -25.01 -17.45
C LEU A 172 -47.65 -24.01 -18.38
N PHE A 173 -48.26 -22.84 -18.60
CA PHE A 173 -47.65 -21.76 -19.40
C PHE A 173 -46.36 -21.22 -18.79
N HIS A 174 -46.28 -21.13 -17.47
CA HIS A 174 -45.06 -20.74 -16.77
C HIS A 174 -43.97 -21.80 -16.84
N THR A 175 -44.31 -23.08 -16.68
CA THR A 175 -43.37 -24.17 -16.88
C THR A 175 -42.85 -24.20 -18.32
N PHE A 176 -43.70 -23.98 -19.32
CA PHE A 176 -43.30 -23.86 -20.72
C PHE A 176 -42.35 -22.67 -20.93
N ALA A 177 -42.67 -21.50 -20.38
CA ALA A 177 -41.82 -20.32 -20.44
C ALA A 177 -40.43 -20.55 -19.81
N ALA A 178 -40.38 -21.19 -18.65
CA ALA A 178 -39.13 -21.52 -17.97
C ALA A 178 -38.30 -22.57 -18.72
N LEU A 179 -38.95 -23.58 -19.31
CA LEU A 179 -38.27 -24.55 -20.17
C LEU A 179 -37.68 -23.88 -21.41
N PHE A 180 -38.45 -23.01 -22.06
CA PHE A 180 -38.00 -22.25 -23.22
C PHE A 180 -36.74 -21.41 -22.91
N THR A 181 -36.74 -20.62 -21.86
CA THR A 181 -35.55 -19.83 -21.48
C THR A 181 -34.38 -20.69 -21.02
N SER A 182 -34.63 -21.81 -20.34
CA SER A 182 -33.55 -22.75 -19.97
C SER A 182 -32.88 -23.39 -21.19
N LEU A 183 -33.64 -23.71 -22.25
CA LEU A 183 -33.10 -24.21 -23.51
C LEU A 183 -32.29 -23.14 -24.25
N GLU A 184 -32.74 -21.89 -24.23
CA GLU A 184 -31.97 -20.77 -24.81
C GLU A 184 -30.64 -20.55 -24.08
N VAL A 185 -30.65 -20.57 -22.75
CA VAL A 185 -29.44 -20.47 -21.93
C VAL A 185 -28.51 -21.65 -22.21
N LEU A 186 -29.04 -22.87 -22.30
CA LEU A 186 -28.26 -24.06 -22.63
C LEU A 186 -27.64 -23.97 -24.03
N TYR A 187 -28.40 -23.52 -25.03
CA TYR A 187 -27.92 -23.29 -26.38
C TYR A 187 -26.79 -22.24 -26.40
N PHE A 188 -26.95 -21.14 -25.65
CA PHE A 188 -25.92 -20.12 -25.52
C PHE A 188 -24.63 -20.68 -24.87
N ILE A 189 -24.74 -21.46 -23.80
CA ILE A 189 -23.60 -22.10 -23.14
C ILE A 189 -22.90 -23.07 -24.10
N ALA A 190 -23.67 -23.93 -24.78
CA ALA A 190 -23.14 -24.90 -25.73
C ALA A 190 -22.36 -24.22 -26.87
N ARG A 191 -22.89 -23.12 -27.41
CA ARG A 191 -22.22 -22.33 -28.45
C ARG A 191 -20.91 -21.71 -27.97
N ASN A 192 -20.84 -21.32 -26.70
CA ASN A 192 -19.67 -20.63 -26.14
C ASN A 192 -18.71 -21.55 -25.37
N LEU A 193 -18.96 -22.86 -25.34
CA LEU A 193 -18.19 -23.83 -24.55
C LEU A 193 -16.69 -23.83 -24.88
N PHE A 194 -16.33 -23.64 -26.16
CA PHE A 194 -14.94 -23.62 -26.63
C PHE A 194 -14.29 -22.23 -26.65
N VAL A 195 -15.03 -21.18 -26.29
CA VAL A 195 -14.50 -19.80 -26.26
C VAL A 195 -13.32 -19.66 -25.28
N PRO A 196 -13.37 -20.19 -24.03
CA PRO A 196 -12.22 -20.14 -23.12
C PRO A 196 -10.97 -20.82 -23.70
N TYR A 197 -11.14 -21.96 -24.37
CA TYR A 197 -10.03 -22.67 -25.02
C TYR A 197 -9.38 -21.81 -26.12
N SER A 198 -10.19 -21.19 -26.98
CA SER A 198 -9.69 -20.30 -28.03
C SER A 198 -8.96 -19.07 -27.46
N LEU A 199 -9.45 -18.52 -26.35
CA LEU A 199 -8.82 -17.41 -25.63
C LEU A 199 -7.46 -17.80 -25.06
N VAL A 200 -7.35 -18.96 -24.42
CA VAL A 200 -6.07 -19.47 -23.88
C VAL A 200 -5.05 -19.67 -25.01
N LEU A 201 -5.44 -20.27 -26.13
CA LEU A 201 -4.54 -20.44 -27.28
C LEU A 201 -4.07 -19.10 -27.86
N SER A 202 -4.98 -18.13 -27.99
CA SER A 202 -4.63 -16.77 -28.44
C SER A 202 -3.69 -16.08 -27.45
N ALA A 203 -3.95 -16.21 -26.15
CA ALA A 203 -3.12 -15.65 -25.10
C ALA A 203 -1.71 -16.26 -25.13
N GLN A 204 -1.59 -17.58 -25.22
CA GLN A 204 -0.30 -18.27 -25.32
C GLN A 204 0.53 -17.79 -26.52
N LYS A 205 -0.09 -17.62 -27.69
CA LYS A 205 0.60 -17.07 -28.87
C LYS A 205 1.10 -15.64 -28.62
N SER A 206 0.27 -14.80 -28.02
CA SER A 206 0.61 -13.41 -27.70
C SER A 206 1.73 -13.30 -26.65
N VAL A 207 1.69 -14.14 -25.61
CA VAL A 207 2.71 -14.20 -24.57
C VAL A 207 4.03 -14.62 -25.18
N ARG A 208 4.07 -15.74 -25.94
CA ARG A 208 5.31 -16.23 -26.58
C ARG A 208 5.93 -15.19 -27.50
N ALA A 209 5.12 -14.50 -28.31
CA ALA A 209 5.59 -13.45 -29.19
C ALA A 209 6.18 -12.26 -28.39
N ALA A 210 5.48 -11.81 -27.35
CA ALA A 210 5.94 -10.70 -26.52
C ALA A 210 7.21 -11.05 -25.71
N THR A 211 7.28 -12.25 -25.14
CA THR A 211 8.44 -12.71 -24.38
C THR A 211 9.66 -12.97 -25.26
N ALA A 212 9.46 -13.35 -26.52
CA ALA A 212 10.57 -13.51 -27.47
C ALA A 212 11.21 -12.17 -27.85
N VAL A 213 10.43 -11.07 -27.85
CA VAL A 213 10.92 -9.74 -28.22
C VAL A 213 11.49 -8.98 -27.01
N VAL A 214 10.79 -8.99 -25.87
CA VAL A 214 11.11 -8.13 -24.71
C VAL A 214 11.73 -8.91 -23.55
N GLY A 215 11.67 -10.25 -23.57
CA GLY A 215 12.04 -11.09 -22.45
C GLY A 215 10.94 -11.21 -21.38
N TRP A 216 11.09 -12.18 -20.48
CA TRP A 216 10.08 -12.50 -19.45
C TRP A 216 9.91 -11.40 -18.41
N PHE A 217 11.00 -10.87 -17.87
CA PHE A 217 10.95 -9.91 -16.78
C PHE A 217 10.25 -8.59 -17.17
N PRO A 218 10.59 -7.93 -18.30
CA PRO A 218 9.87 -6.73 -18.73
C PRO A 218 8.42 -7.01 -19.13
N TYR A 219 8.12 -8.21 -19.63
CA TYR A 219 6.75 -8.61 -19.93
C TYR A 219 5.89 -8.76 -18.67
N VAL A 220 6.45 -9.35 -17.60
CA VAL A 220 5.77 -9.43 -16.29
C VAL A 220 5.53 -8.03 -15.72
N LEU A 221 6.53 -7.14 -15.77
CA LEU A 221 6.36 -5.75 -15.35
C LEU A 221 5.32 -5.01 -16.20
N TYR A 222 5.29 -5.26 -17.50
CA TYR A 222 4.25 -4.74 -18.40
C TYR A 222 2.86 -5.22 -17.97
N LEU A 223 2.68 -6.51 -17.69
CA LEU A 223 1.41 -7.06 -17.21
C LEU A 223 1.02 -6.50 -15.84
N TRP A 224 1.99 -6.37 -14.94
CA TRP A 224 1.81 -5.80 -13.61
C TRP A 224 1.24 -4.38 -13.67
N ASN A 225 1.81 -3.55 -14.55
CA ASN A 225 1.35 -2.18 -14.78
C ASN A 225 0.04 -2.13 -15.56
N LYS A 226 -0.14 -2.99 -16.57
CA LYS A 226 -1.37 -3.05 -17.39
C LYS A 226 -2.59 -3.47 -16.58
N LEU A 227 -2.44 -4.43 -15.69
CA LEU A 227 -3.51 -4.91 -14.82
C LEU A 227 -3.72 -4.04 -13.58
N ALA A 228 -2.85 -3.04 -13.37
CA ALA A 228 -2.84 -2.20 -12.17
C ALA A 228 -2.89 -3.04 -10.89
N VAL A 229 -2.04 -4.08 -10.82
CA VAL A 229 -2.08 -5.10 -9.75
C VAL A 229 -2.11 -4.48 -8.34
N PRO A 230 -1.27 -3.49 -8.00
CA PRO A 230 -1.33 -2.88 -6.67
C PRO A 230 -2.70 -2.21 -6.37
N SER A 231 -3.28 -1.50 -7.33
CA SER A 231 -4.60 -0.86 -7.17
C SER A 231 -5.73 -1.87 -7.09
N LEU A 232 -5.58 -3.02 -7.77
CA LEU A 232 -6.52 -4.13 -7.70
C LEU A 232 -6.55 -4.78 -6.31
N PHE A 233 -5.37 -5.08 -5.75
CA PHE A 233 -5.26 -5.61 -4.40
C PHE A 233 -5.74 -4.60 -3.33
N LEU A 234 -5.52 -3.30 -3.54
CA LEU A 234 -6.10 -2.24 -2.71
C LEU A 234 -7.63 -2.28 -2.72
N ALA A 235 -8.26 -2.27 -3.90
CA ALA A 235 -9.72 -2.29 -4.02
C ALA A 235 -10.33 -3.57 -3.41
N TYR A 236 -9.67 -4.72 -3.65
CA TYR A 236 -10.03 -6.00 -3.04
C TYR A 236 -9.98 -5.96 -1.51
N TRP A 237 -8.87 -5.49 -0.94
CA TRP A 237 -8.70 -5.43 0.51
C TRP A 237 -9.68 -4.45 1.15
N CYS A 238 -9.88 -3.26 0.56
CA CYS A 238 -10.87 -2.30 1.05
C CYS A 238 -12.28 -2.87 1.04
N PHE A 239 -12.65 -3.67 0.04
CA PHE A 239 -13.94 -4.34 0.00
C PHE A 239 -14.10 -5.36 1.14
N ILE A 240 -13.12 -6.25 1.34
CA ILE A 240 -13.17 -7.24 2.43
C ILE A 240 -13.19 -6.53 3.79
N PHE A 241 -12.34 -5.53 3.98
CA PHE A 241 -12.29 -4.74 5.20
C PHE A 241 -13.61 -4.04 5.50
N ALA A 242 -14.25 -3.43 4.49
CA ALA A 242 -15.56 -2.79 4.66
C ALA A 242 -16.66 -3.80 5.04
N VAL A 243 -16.66 -4.99 4.42
CA VAL A 243 -17.59 -6.07 4.77
C VAL A 243 -17.35 -6.53 6.21
N GLN A 244 -16.11 -6.76 6.61
CA GLN A 244 -15.78 -7.19 7.98
C GLN A 244 -16.14 -6.12 9.01
N LEU A 245 -15.82 -4.86 8.73
CA LEU A 245 -16.20 -3.74 9.60
C LEU A 245 -17.72 -3.63 9.76
N TYR A 246 -18.49 -3.82 8.68
CA TYR A 246 -19.95 -3.83 8.73
C TYR A 246 -20.49 -4.99 9.58
N LEU A 247 -19.91 -6.19 9.44
CA LEU A 247 -20.29 -7.35 10.25
C LEU A 247 -20.00 -7.14 11.74
N PHE A 248 -18.85 -6.55 12.08
CA PHE A 248 -18.51 -6.21 13.46
C PHE A 248 -19.45 -5.15 14.05
N LEU A 249 -19.79 -4.11 13.28
CA LEU A 249 -20.73 -3.07 13.70
C LEU A 249 -22.18 -3.58 13.84
N GLY A 250 -22.58 -4.55 13.01
CA GLY A 250 -23.92 -5.13 13.03
C GLY A 250 -24.13 -6.17 14.14
N SER A 251 -23.07 -6.68 14.76
CA SER A 251 -23.15 -7.62 15.88
C SER A 251 -23.36 -6.85 17.18
N ILE A 252 -24.62 -6.76 17.63
CA ILE A 252 -25.09 -5.92 18.75
C ILE A 252 -24.42 -6.24 20.12
N ASN A 253 -23.65 -7.33 20.25
CA ASN A 253 -23.13 -7.82 21.54
C ASN A 253 -21.63 -8.18 21.55
N HIS A 254 -20.77 -7.61 20.70
CA HIS A 254 -19.33 -7.88 20.81
C HIS A 254 -18.67 -7.01 21.92
N PRO A 255 -17.96 -7.62 22.89
CA PRO A 255 -17.28 -6.90 23.98
C PRO A 255 -16.23 -5.89 23.47
N VAL A 256 -15.75 -6.09 22.25
CA VAL A 256 -14.75 -5.22 21.58
C VAL A 256 -15.30 -3.83 21.26
N LEU A 257 -16.63 -3.65 21.13
CA LEU A 257 -17.22 -2.36 20.81
C LEU A 257 -17.09 -1.35 21.96
N GLU A 258 -16.97 -1.83 23.20
CA GLU A 258 -16.80 -0.99 24.39
C GLU A 258 -15.34 -0.58 24.64
N GLU A 259 -14.36 -1.29 24.06
CA GLU A 259 -12.92 -1.07 24.31
C GLU A 259 -12.30 0.06 23.46
N GLY A 260 -12.99 0.53 22.41
CA GLY A 260 -12.62 1.72 21.64
C GLY A 260 -12.46 1.51 20.13
N THR A 261 -12.56 2.61 19.37
CA THR A 261 -12.59 2.59 17.89
C THR A 261 -11.30 2.05 17.25
N VAL A 262 -10.14 2.27 17.88
CA VAL A 262 -8.84 1.78 17.38
C VAL A 262 -8.75 0.26 17.46
N ILE A 263 -9.23 -0.33 18.56
CA ILE A 263 -9.21 -1.78 18.77
C ILE A 263 -10.19 -2.45 17.79
N LEU A 264 -11.36 -1.86 17.56
CA LEU A 264 -12.31 -2.32 16.55
C LEU A 264 -11.71 -2.35 15.14
N LEU A 265 -11.03 -1.27 14.72
CA LEU A 265 -10.37 -1.21 13.42
C LEU A 265 -9.26 -2.25 13.32
N LEU A 266 -8.44 -2.38 14.35
CA LEU A 266 -7.33 -3.33 14.39
C LEU A 266 -7.82 -4.79 14.35
N ALA A 267 -8.86 -5.13 15.12
CA ALA A 267 -9.49 -6.44 15.09
C ALA A 267 -10.07 -6.76 13.70
N SER A 268 -10.72 -5.78 13.06
CA SER A 268 -11.25 -5.92 11.70
C SER A 268 -10.13 -6.15 10.68
N MET A 269 -9.01 -5.42 10.78
CA MET A 269 -7.84 -5.60 9.91
C MET A 269 -7.19 -6.98 10.13
N ALA A 270 -7.09 -7.42 11.38
CA ALA A 270 -6.51 -8.72 11.73
C ALA A 270 -7.35 -9.88 11.21
N GLU A 271 -8.67 -9.78 11.25
CA GLU A 271 -9.54 -10.83 10.71
C GLU A 271 -9.48 -10.92 9.19
N CYS A 272 -9.24 -9.79 8.51
CA CYS A 272 -8.98 -9.79 7.07
C CYS A 272 -7.69 -10.53 6.70
N CYS A 273 -6.72 -10.67 7.59
CA CYS A 273 -5.41 -11.29 7.29
C CYS A 273 -5.42 -12.82 7.38
N GLY A 274 -6.58 -13.46 7.25
CA GLY A 274 -6.71 -14.92 7.29
C GLY A 274 -6.17 -15.65 6.06
N SER A 275 -5.94 -14.94 4.96
CA SER A 275 -5.45 -15.53 3.71
C SER A 275 -4.19 -14.82 3.18
N PRO A 276 -3.37 -15.52 2.37
CA PRO A 276 -2.23 -14.89 1.72
C PRO A 276 -2.64 -13.77 0.75
N TYR A 277 -3.81 -13.86 0.12
CA TYR A 277 -4.29 -12.84 -0.83
C TYR A 277 -4.69 -11.56 -0.12
N ALA A 278 -5.37 -11.67 1.02
CA ALA A 278 -5.77 -10.54 1.83
C ALA A 278 -4.56 -9.93 2.57
N LEU A 279 -3.58 -10.72 2.99
CA LEU A 279 -2.31 -10.22 3.51
C LEU A 279 -1.54 -9.40 2.45
N LEU A 280 -1.45 -9.89 1.21
CA LEU A 280 -0.87 -9.11 0.10
C LEU A 280 -1.67 -7.83 -0.17
N GLY A 281 -3.01 -7.92 -0.08
CA GLY A 281 -3.91 -6.76 -0.08
C GLY A 281 -3.51 -5.71 0.95
N LEU A 282 -3.35 -6.12 2.21
CA LEU A 282 -2.91 -5.25 3.30
C LEU A 282 -1.55 -4.62 2.99
N CYS A 283 -0.57 -5.38 2.51
CA CYS A 283 0.76 -4.85 2.17
C CYS A 283 0.70 -3.71 1.14
N PHE A 284 -0.12 -3.85 0.09
CA PHE A 284 -0.33 -2.78 -0.89
C PHE A 284 -1.10 -1.61 -0.29
N THR A 285 -2.10 -1.85 0.56
CA THR A 285 -2.83 -0.77 1.22
C THR A 285 -1.91 0.07 2.10
N VAL A 286 -1.07 -0.58 2.90
CA VAL A 286 -0.06 0.08 3.74
C VAL A 286 0.95 0.84 2.88
N SER A 287 1.39 0.27 1.75
CA SER A 287 2.28 0.97 0.82
C SER A 287 1.67 2.27 0.28
N TYR A 288 0.40 2.22 -0.13
CA TYR A 288 -0.31 3.39 -0.65
C TYR A 288 -0.63 4.42 0.44
N VAL A 289 -0.98 3.98 1.66
CA VAL A 289 -1.20 4.87 2.81
C VAL A 289 0.10 5.56 3.19
N ALA A 290 1.22 4.83 3.27
CA ALA A 290 2.55 5.40 3.51
C ALA A 290 2.91 6.40 2.40
N GLN A 291 2.71 6.04 1.14
CA GLN A 291 2.94 6.95 0.02
C GLN A 291 2.11 8.24 0.13
N LEU A 292 0.83 8.12 0.49
CA LEU A 292 -0.06 9.26 0.69
C LEU A 292 0.45 10.16 1.82
N ILE A 293 0.82 9.59 2.97
CA ILE A 293 1.36 10.35 4.11
C ILE A 293 2.64 11.10 3.72
N LEU A 294 3.57 10.44 3.00
CA LEU A 294 4.82 11.06 2.55
C LEU A 294 4.59 12.15 1.50
N THR A 295 3.63 11.97 0.59
CA THR A 295 3.25 13.00 -0.37
C THR A 295 2.57 14.20 0.31
N LEU A 296 1.69 13.95 1.28
CA LEU A 296 1.07 15.01 2.09
C LEU A 296 2.11 15.78 2.91
N THR A 297 3.12 15.09 3.44
CA THR A 297 4.26 15.70 4.15
C THR A 297 5.00 16.70 3.24
N LYS A 298 5.32 16.30 2.02
CA LYS A 298 5.97 17.20 1.04
C LYS A 298 5.07 18.36 0.64
N LEU A 299 3.79 18.08 0.37
CA LEU A 299 2.81 19.11 0.01
C LEU A 299 2.66 20.14 1.12
N TYR A 300 2.66 19.70 2.37
CA TYR A 300 2.60 20.59 3.53
C TYR A 300 3.85 21.48 3.62
N LEU A 301 5.05 20.93 3.41
CA LEU A 301 6.31 21.66 3.52
C LEU A 301 6.59 22.60 2.33
N GLN A 302 6.39 22.14 1.10
CA GLN A 302 6.79 22.83 -0.13
C GLN A 302 5.61 23.48 -0.89
N GLY A 303 4.36 23.17 -0.53
CA GLY A 303 3.19 23.62 -1.28
C GLY A 303 3.05 22.92 -2.64
N PHE A 304 2.43 23.59 -3.61
CA PHE A 304 2.19 23.03 -4.95
C PHE A 304 3.45 22.83 -5.79
N GLU A 305 4.56 23.51 -5.46
CA GLU A 305 5.86 23.34 -6.13
C GLU A 305 6.41 21.91 -5.98
N ALA A 306 5.97 21.16 -4.96
CA ALA A 306 6.36 19.77 -4.72
C ALA A 306 6.04 18.83 -5.89
N PHE A 307 4.98 19.11 -6.66
CA PHE A 307 4.55 18.23 -7.76
C PHE A 307 5.35 18.41 -9.05
N MET A 308 6.05 19.54 -9.21
CA MET A 308 6.70 19.90 -10.48
C MET A 308 8.06 19.22 -10.69
N HIS A 309 8.69 18.68 -9.64
CA HIS A 309 10.07 18.20 -9.68
C HIS A 309 10.29 16.74 -9.25
N ASP A 310 9.24 15.99 -8.89
CA ASP A 310 9.43 14.63 -8.39
C ASP A 310 9.22 13.56 -9.48
N ASN A 311 10.26 12.75 -9.68
CA ASN A 311 10.05 11.36 -10.11
C ASN A 311 9.19 10.69 -9.04
N ILE A 312 8.02 10.18 -9.43
CA ILE A 312 7.12 9.36 -8.59
C ILE A 312 7.80 8.00 -8.36
N MET A 313 8.97 7.99 -7.74
CA MET A 313 9.58 6.76 -7.25
C MET A 313 8.76 6.34 -6.02
N HIS A 314 8.45 5.06 -5.92
CA HIS A 314 7.51 4.45 -4.98
C HIS A 314 7.91 4.60 -3.50
N ARG A 315 7.89 5.83 -2.97
CA ARG A 315 8.03 6.13 -1.53
C ARG A 315 6.81 5.50 -0.84
N GLY A 316 7.00 4.51 0.02
CA GLY A 316 5.92 3.69 0.60
C GLY A 316 6.04 2.19 0.35
N VAL A 317 6.75 1.75 -0.70
CA VAL A 317 6.92 0.30 -1.00
C VAL A 317 7.77 -0.38 0.06
N THR A 318 8.74 0.33 0.63
CA THR A 318 9.55 -0.13 1.76
C THR A 318 8.67 -0.56 2.93
N GLU A 319 7.67 0.23 3.28
CA GLU A 319 6.78 0.00 4.41
C GLU A 319 5.86 -1.20 4.17
N GLY A 320 5.28 -1.34 2.98
CA GLY A 320 4.51 -2.55 2.65
C GLY A 320 5.38 -3.81 2.55
N LEU A 321 6.61 -3.70 2.07
CA LEU A 321 7.55 -4.82 2.04
C LEU A 321 7.98 -5.22 3.45
N THR A 322 8.20 -4.25 4.35
CA THR A 322 8.50 -4.55 5.77
C THR A 322 7.34 -5.30 6.43
N LEU A 323 6.09 -4.89 6.18
CA LEU A 323 4.91 -5.61 6.68
C LEU A 323 4.89 -7.05 6.14
N LEU A 324 5.12 -7.23 4.84
CA LEU A 324 5.13 -8.55 4.22
C LEU A 324 6.20 -9.45 4.83
N LEU A 325 7.44 -8.95 4.98
CA LEU A 325 8.55 -9.70 5.53
C LEU A 325 8.30 -10.09 6.99
N LEU A 326 7.79 -9.17 7.81
CA LEU A 326 7.46 -9.44 9.21
C LEU A 326 6.31 -10.43 9.33
N ALA A 327 5.26 -10.30 8.51
CA ALA A 327 4.13 -11.23 8.52
C ALA A 327 4.53 -12.65 8.10
N LEU A 328 5.41 -12.78 7.10
CA LEU A 328 5.97 -14.08 6.68
C LEU A 328 6.89 -14.68 7.76
N GLN A 329 7.76 -13.86 8.34
CA GLN A 329 8.70 -14.30 9.38
C GLN A 329 8.01 -14.79 10.64
N THR A 330 6.92 -14.12 11.02
CA THR A 330 6.18 -14.41 12.26
C THR A 330 5.12 -15.50 12.10
N GLY A 331 4.91 -16.00 10.87
CA GLY A 331 3.88 -17.00 10.59
C GLY A 331 2.47 -16.47 10.82
N LEU A 332 2.22 -15.18 10.56
CA LEU A 332 0.96 -14.48 10.91
C LEU A 332 -0.31 -15.21 10.43
N LEU A 333 -0.21 -15.92 9.29
CA LEU A 333 -1.32 -16.68 8.69
C LEU A 333 -1.76 -17.90 9.52
N GLU A 334 -0.84 -18.51 10.27
CA GLU A 334 -1.11 -19.75 11.03
C GLU A 334 -1.66 -19.48 12.45
N LEU A 335 -1.65 -18.22 12.87
CA LEU A 335 -2.05 -17.82 14.22
C LEU A 335 -3.57 -17.73 14.38
N LYS A 336 -4.03 -17.99 15.61
CA LYS A 336 -5.44 -17.79 16.02
C LYS A 336 -5.78 -16.29 15.99
N SER A 337 -7.05 -15.95 15.79
CA SER A 337 -7.53 -14.56 15.60
C SER A 337 -7.03 -13.56 16.66
N VAL A 338 -7.04 -13.93 17.95
CA VAL A 338 -6.58 -13.05 19.05
C VAL A 338 -5.07 -12.79 18.97
N GLN A 339 -4.27 -13.84 18.83
CA GLN A 339 -2.80 -13.74 18.71
C GLN A 339 -2.40 -13.00 17.43
N ARG A 340 -3.11 -13.24 16.33
CA ARG A 340 -2.95 -12.54 15.06
C ARG A 340 -3.20 -11.04 15.20
N THR A 341 -4.25 -10.65 15.95
CA THR A 341 -4.56 -9.24 16.22
C THR A 341 -3.46 -8.55 17.01
N PHE A 342 -2.98 -9.19 18.06
CA PHE A 342 -1.86 -8.69 18.87
C PHE A 342 -0.60 -8.50 18.03
N LEU A 343 -0.18 -9.53 17.28
CA LEU A 343 1.03 -9.47 16.48
C LEU A 343 0.93 -8.47 15.32
N LEU A 344 -0.22 -8.43 14.64
CA LEU A 344 -0.47 -7.46 13.59
C LEU A 344 -0.39 -6.03 14.12
N SER A 345 -0.84 -5.78 15.36
CA SER A 345 -0.70 -4.47 16.01
C SER A 345 0.77 -4.04 16.12
N ILE A 346 1.65 -4.95 16.54
CA ILE A 346 3.09 -4.69 16.67
C ILE A 346 3.69 -4.41 15.29
N VAL A 347 3.32 -5.20 14.28
CA VAL A 347 3.78 -5.00 12.90
C VAL A 347 3.33 -3.63 12.36
N LEU A 348 2.07 -3.23 12.59
CA LEU A 348 1.57 -1.92 12.18
C LEU A 348 2.26 -0.78 12.93
N PHE A 349 2.64 -0.97 14.20
CA PHE A 349 3.46 -0.01 14.94
C PHE A 349 4.87 0.14 14.35
N ILE A 350 5.51 -0.97 13.94
CA ILE A 350 6.82 -0.93 13.25
C ILE A 350 6.72 -0.14 11.95
N VAL A 351 5.68 -0.44 11.15
CA VAL A 351 5.40 0.26 9.90
C VAL A 351 5.18 1.75 10.16
N LEU A 352 4.36 2.11 11.16
CA LEU A 352 4.11 3.50 11.51
C LEU A 352 5.40 4.21 11.96
N ALA A 353 6.21 3.59 12.82
CA ALA A 353 7.52 4.14 13.22
C ALA A 353 8.42 4.39 11.99
N SER A 354 8.49 3.42 11.06
CA SER A 354 9.24 3.57 9.80
C SER A 354 8.70 4.71 8.93
N THR A 355 7.37 4.88 8.81
CA THR A 355 6.80 6.01 8.05
C THR A 355 7.17 7.36 8.66
N ILE A 356 7.19 7.47 9.99
CA ILE A 356 7.57 8.71 10.68
C ILE A 356 9.06 9.01 10.47
N GLN A 357 9.91 7.97 10.49
CA GLN A 357 11.32 8.13 10.14
C GLN A 357 11.48 8.62 8.68
N SER A 358 10.77 8.03 7.72
CA SER A 358 10.73 8.49 6.32
C SER A 358 10.25 9.96 6.21
N MET A 359 9.30 10.39 7.05
CA MET A 359 8.88 11.80 7.11
C MET A 359 10.00 12.72 7.62
N HIS A 360 10.78 12.27 8.62
CA HIS A 360 11.91 13.03 9.13
C HIS A 360 13.03 13.19 8.08
N GLU A 361 13.38 12.12 7.37
CA GLU A 361 14.40 12.14 6.31
C GLU A 361 14.05 13.12 5.17
N ILE A 362 12.74 13.35 4.91
CA ILE A 362 12.27 14.37 3.97
C ILE A 362 12.33 15.77 4.60
N THR A 363 11.96 15.89 5.88
CA THR A 363 11.81 17.18 6.56
C THR A 363 13.14 17.84 6.89
N GLU A 364 14.14 17.08 7.35
CA GLU A 364 15.46 17.60 7.76
C GLU A 364 16.13 18.48 6.68
N PRO A 365 16.39 18.00 5.45
CA PRO A 365 17.09 18.81 4.45
C PRO A 365 16.30 20.06 4.05
N ILE A 366 14.96 19.99 4.03
CA ILE A 366 14.10 21.13 3.71
C ILE A 366 14.17 22.19 4.82
N LEU A 367 14.11 21.77 6.09
CA LEU A 367 14.22 22.67 7.25
C LEU A 367 15.58 23.36 7.27
N LEU A 368 16.67 22.61 7.10
CA LEU A 368 18.02 23.17 7.14
C LEU A 368 18.28 24.10 5.95
N ALA A 369 17.79 23.76 4.75
CA ALA A 369 17.87 24.65 3.59
C ALA A 369 17.04 25.93 3.78
N LEU A 370 15.88 25.84 4.43
CA LEU A 370 15.05 27.00 4.73
C LEU A 370 15.75 27.94 5.73
N GLY A 371 16.43 27.38 6.74
CA GLY A 371 17.26 28.14 7.67
C GLY A 371 18.43 28.85 6.97
N ALA A 372 19.12 28.16 6.05
CA ALA A 372 20.26 28.72 5.32
C ALA A 372 19.88 29.74 4.23
N SER A 373 18.72 29.59 3.59
CA SER A 373 18.30 30.44 2.46
C SER A 373 17.80 31.84 2.83
N GLN A 374 17.81 32.20 4.13
CA GLN A 374 17.36 33.49 4.66
C GLN A 374 15.97 33.93 4.12
N ASN A 375 15.08 32.96 3.88
CA ASN A 375 13.77 33.25 3.32
C ASN A 375 12.90 34.00 4.33
N LYS A 376 12.32 35.15 3.96
CA LYS A 376 11.51 35.98 4.88
C LYS A 376 10.07 35.49 5.08
N SER A 377 9.63 34.47 4.34
CA SER A 377 8.23 34.01 4.40
C SER A 377 7.91 33.26 5.70
N PHE A 378 7.25 33.96 6.63
CA PHE A 378 6.82 33.41 7.93
C PHE A 378 6.06 32.08 7.83
N TRP A 379 5.16 31.95 6.85
CA TRP A 379 4.35 30.75 6.66
C TRP A 379 5.17 29.50 6.32
N LYS A 380 6.27 29.64 5.57
CA LYS A 380 7.14 28.49 5.24
C LYS A 380 7.86 28.00 6.49
N HIS A 381 8.35 28.92 7.32
CA HIS A 381 8.98 28.60 8.61
C HIS A 381 7.99 27.96 9.58
N LEU A 382 6.80 28.53 9.74
CA LEU A 382 5.76 27.98 10.62
C LEU A 382 5.39 26.55 10.25
N ARG A 383 5.18 26.25 8.96
CA ARG A 383 4.87 24.89 8.49
C ARG A 383 6.01 23.91 8.76
N SER A 384 7.25 24.32 8.53
CA SER A 384 8.41 23.44 8.76
C SER A 384 8.62 23.15 10.26
N ILE A 385 8.53 24.18 11.12
CA ILE A 385 8.67 24.03 12.56
C ILE A 385 7.53 23.19 13.15
N THR A 386 6.28 23.40 12.71
CA THR A 386 5.13 22.61 13.18
C THR A 386 5.25 21.13 12.79
N MET A 387 5.74 20.82 11.59
CA MET A 387 6.05 19.44 11.19
C MET A 387 7.13 18.83 12.10
N CYS A 388 8.21 19.56 12.40
CA CYS A 388 9.24 19.07 13.32
C CYS A 388 8.74 18.87 14.75
N LEU A 389 7.86 19.75 15.24
CA LEU A 389 7.23 19.57 16.55
C LEU A 389 6.38 18.29 16.58
N PHE A 390 5.62 18.02 15.52
CA PHE A 390 4.88 16.76 15.38
C PHE A 390 5.82 15.54 15.38
N LEU A 391 6.91 15.59 14.60
CA LEU A 391 7.93 14.53 14.54
C LEU A 391 8.69 14.34 15.87
N LEU A 392 8.66 15.32 16.76
CA LEU A 392 9.19 15.22 18.12
C LEU A 392 8.17 14.59 19.08
N THR A 393 6.93 15.09 19.09
CA THR A 393 5.95 14.68 20.10
C THR A 393 5.30 13.34 19.80
N PHE A 394 5.03 13.04 18.52
CA PHE A 394 4.27 11.85 18.13
C PHE A 394 5.05 10.53 18.38
N PRO A 395 6.34 10.39 18.02
CA PRO A 395 7.09 9.18 18.36
C PRO A 395 7.29 9.00 19.87
N MET A 396 7.46 10.08 20.63
CA MET A 396 7.55 10.00 22.10
C MET A 396 6.22 9.53 22.72
N TYR A 397 5.09 10.02 22.22
CA TYR A 397 3.77 9.54 22.62
C TYR A 397 3.58 8.05 22.28
N MET A 398 4.02 7.63 21.10
CA MET A 398 4.00 6.23 20.68
C MET A 398 4.87 5.35 21.59
N THR A 399 6.08 5.78 21.94
CA THR A 399 6.92 5.09 22.92
C THR A 399 6.23 4.95 24.27
N PHE A 400 5.61 6.02 24.76
CA PHE A 400 4.88 6.00 26.03
C PHE A 400 3.70 5.01 26.00
N LEU A 401 2.91 5.02 24.93
CA LEU A 401 1.81 4.05 24.75
C LEU A 401 2.35 2.62 24.77
N ILE A 402 3.35 2.34 23.94
CA ILE A 402 3.93 1.01 23.79
C ILE A 402 4.48 0.49 25.14
N SER A 403 5.23 1.31 25.88
CA SER A 403 5.77 0.91 27.19
C SER A 403 4.74 0.80 28.31
N SER A 404 3.56 1.40 28.15
CA SER A 404 2.47 1.31 29.14
C SER A 404 1.58 0.09 28.92
N PHE A 405 1.43 -0.36 27.66
CA PHE A 405 0.54 -1.46 27.30
C PHE A 405 1.24 -2.82 27.19
N PHE A 406 2.55 -2.84 26.91
CA PHE A 406 3.29 -4.06 26.64
C PHE A 406 4.56 -4.16 27.48
N ASP A 407 4.87 -5.36 27.93
CA ASP A 407 6.17 -5.68 28.50
C ASP A 407 7.26 -5.53 27.42
N VAL A 408 8.42 -5.01 27.83
CA VAL A 408 9.48 -4.65 26.89
C VAL A 408 10.32 -5.87 26.52
N ASP A 409 9.92 -6.55 25.45
CA ASP A 409 10.71 -7.60 24.79
C ASP A 409 11.72 -7.00 23.79
N LEU A 410 12.67 -7.80 23.26
CA LEU A 410 13.66 -7.35 22.29
C LEU A 410 13.02 -6.65 21.07
N TRP A 411 11.95 -7.20 20.51
CA TRP A 411 11.28 -6.62 19.34
C TRP A 411 10.69 -5.23 19.66
N LEU A 412 10.10 -5.09 20.84
CA LEU A 412 9.55 -3.82 21.30
C LEU A 412 10.65 -2.80 21.59
N LEU A 413 11.77 -3.26 22.15
CA LEU A 413 12.94 -2.43 22.41
C LEU A 413 13.52 -1.83 21.12
N ILE A 414 13.55 -2.61 20.03
CA ILE A 414 13.98 -2.11 18.70
C ILE A 414 13.06 -0.97 18.23
N ILE A 415 11.74 -1.11 18.42
CA ILE A 415 10.75 -0.09 18.06
C ILE A 415 10.92 1.16 18.91
N ILE A 416 10.97 1.00 20.24
CA ILE A 416 11.15 2.10 21.20
C ILE A 416 12.44 2.87 20.89
N SER A 417 13.53 2.16 20.63
CA SER A 417 14.81 2.72 20.23
C SER A 417 14.69 3.58 18.96
N SER A 418 13.99 3.09 17.93
CA SER A 418 13.78 3.83 16.67
C SER A 418 12.95 5.11 16.89
N CYS A 419 11.89 5.06 17.69
CA CYS A 419 11.05 6.22 18.01
C CYS A 419 11.81 7.29 18.81
N ILE A 420 12.59 6.88 19.81
CA ILE A 420 13.44 7.79 20.59
C ILE A 420 14.50 8.44 19.69
N LEU A 421 15.13 7.65 18.82
CA LEU A 421 16.15 8.14 17.90
C LEU A 421 15.58 9.17 16.90
N THR A 422 14.38 8.91 16.36
CA THR A 422 13.68 9.86 15.47
C THR A 422 13.40 11.18 16.18
N SER A 423 12.96 11.11 17.45
CA SER A 423 12.72 12.29 18.28
C SER A 423 14.01 13.06 18.55
N LEU A 424 15.11 12.37 18.85
CA LEU A 424 16.43 12.96 19.04
C LEU A 424 16.90 13.72 17.78
N HIS A 425 16.74 13.12 16.60
CA HIS A 425 17.09 13.76 15.33
C HIS A 425 16.19 14.98 15.03
N ALA A 426 14.90 14.93 15.39
CA ALA A 426 14.01 16.09 15.29
C ALA A 426 14.47 17.26 16.18
N VAL A 427 14.84 16.99 17.44
CA VAL A 427 15.43 18.02 18.34
C VAL A 427 16.70 18.62 17.75
N ALA A 428 17.61 17.77 17.26
CA ALA A 428 18.86 18.21 16.66
C ALA A 428 18.64 19.11 15.44
N SER A 429 17.68 18.73 14.58
CA SER A 429 17.31 19.50 13.39
C SER A 429 16.72 20.85 13.75
N MET A 430 15.85 20.91 14.77
CA MET A 430 15.29 22.17 15.29
C MET A 430 16.39 23.07 15.87
N PHE A 431 17.35 22.50 16.60
CA PHE A 431 18.45 23.26 17.18
C PHE A 431 19.39 23.80 16.10
N MET A 432 19.76 22.99 15.10
CA MET A 432 20.54 23.46 13.95
C MET A 432 19.81 24.55 13.16
N TYR A 433 18.51 24.40 12.94
CA TYR A 433 17.69 25.43 12.32
C TYR A 433 17.70 26.75 13.10
N ALA A 434 17.55 26.69 14.43
CA ALA A 434 17.62 27.88 15.28
C ALA A 434 18.98 28.59 15.15
N LEU A 435 20.08 27.84 15.09
CA LEU A 435 21.41 28.39 14.87
C LEU A 435 21.54 29.07 13.50
N PHE A 436 21.04 28.46 12.42
CA PHE A 436 21.04 29.08 11.09
C PHE A 436 20.18 30.34 11.03
N MET A 437 19.04 30.35 11.71
CA MET A 437 18.21 31.55 11.81
C MET A 437 18.93 32.67 12.56
N ILE A 438 19.59 32.35 13.69
CA ILE A 438 20.38 33.34 14.46
C ILE A 438 21.53 33.89 13.61
N ASP A 439 22.25 33.04 12.89
CA ASP A 439 23.33 33.45 11.98
C ASP A 439 22.80 34.38 10.87
N GLY A 440 21.62 34.08 10.30
CA GLY A 440 20.98 34.92 9.29
C GLY A 440 20.54 36.30 9.78
N TYR A 441 20.36 36.52 11.08
CA TYR A 441 20.08 37.85 11.66
C TYR A 441 21.33 38.62 12.06
N ARG A 442 22.50 37.98 12.11
CA ARG A 442 23.75 38.64 12.45
C ARG A 442 24.33 39.39 11.25
N ASN A 443 24.92 40.56 11.52
CA ASN A 443 25.60 41.36 10.50
C ASN A 443 27.00 40.82 10.17
N GLU A 444 27.65 40.16 11.14
CA GLU A 444 28.97 39.55 10.98
C GLU A 444 28.85 38.01 10.90
N PRO A 445 29.60 37.34 10.00
CA PRO A 445 29.53 35.90 9.81
C PRO A 445 30.06 35.15 11.04
N TRP A 446 29.33 34.14 11.51
CA TRP A 446 29.74 33.37 12.68
C TRP A 446 30.79 32.31 12.34
N GLU A 447 32.07 32.63 12.56
CA GLU A 447 33.19 31.76 12.19
C GLU A 447 33.11 30.32 12.74
N ASN A 448 32.59 30.15 13.96
CA ASN A 448 32.53 28.87 14.69
C ASN A 448 31.23 28.08 14.47
N LEU A 449 30.28 28.58 13.66
CA LEU A 449 28.98 27.92 13.46
C LEU A 449 29.14 26.48 12.95
N ASP A 450 30.02 26.25 11.98
CA ASP A 450 30.27 24.93 11.41
C ASP A 450 30.80 23.92 12.43
N ASP A 451 31.59 24.39 13.41
CA ASP A 451 32.12 23.54 14.49
C ASP A 451 31.03 23.20 15.51
N ILE A 452 30.11 24.12 15.80
CA ILE A 452 28.93 23.86 16.64
C ILE A 452 27.97 22.89 15.93
N VAL A 453 27.66 23.12 14.65
CA VAL A 453 26.82 22.22 13.84
C VAL A 453 27.43 20.82 13.79
N TYR A 454 28.75 20.71 13.62
CA TYR A 454 29.45 19.44 13.70
C TYR A 454 29.35 18.81 15.10
N ALA A 455 29.53 19.59 16.18
CA ALA A 455 29.41 19.07 17.53
C ALA A 455 28.02 18.48 17.78
N ILE A 456 26.95 19.15 17.36
CA ILE A 456 25.58 18.65 17.45
C ILE A 456 25.43 17.33 16.69
N LYS A 457 25.88 17.28 15.43
CA LYS A 457 25.83 16.07 14.60
C LYS A 457 26.63 14.93 15.23
N ALA A 458 27.82 15.21 15.76
CA ALA A 458 28.66 14.24 16.45
C ALA A 458 27.96 13.71 17.70
N THR A 459 27.39 14.56 18.54
CA THR A 459 26.61 14.16 19.73
C THR A 459 25.43 13.26 19.34
N CYS A 460 24.66 13.62 18.32
CA CYS A 460 23.56 12.79 17.84
C CYS A 460 24.03 11.42 17.36
N LYS A 461 25.12 11.36 16.59
CA LYS A 461 25.71 10.08 16.13
C LYS A 461 26.30 9.25 17.27
N THR A 462 26.84 9.87 18.31
CA THR A 462 27.29 9.14 19.50
C THR A 462 26.11 8.57 20.30
N LEU A 463 25.01 9.33 20.44
CA LEU A 463 23.80 8.84 21.09
C LEU A 463 23.14 7.71 20.30
N GLU A 464 23.06 7.84 18.96
CA GLU A 464 22.60 6.78 18.06
C GLU A 464 23.41 5.48 18.26
N PHE A 465 24.73 5.60 18.38
CA PHE A 465 25.62 4.47 18.62
C PHE A 465 25.41 3.85 20.01
N ILE A 466 25.24 4.66 21.06
CA ILE A 466 24.95 4.17 22.42
C ILE A 466 23.64 3.39 22.44
N VAL A 467 22.59 3.92 21.82
CA VAL A 467 21.29 3.24 21.72
C VAL A 467 21.42 1.91 20.99
N ALA A 468 22.18 1.84 19.89
CA ALA A 468 22.43 0.59 19.19
C ALA A 468 23.17 -0.44 20.07
N LEU A 469 24.14 -0.02 20.88
CA LEU A 469 24.82 -0.90 21.84
C LEU A 469 23.87 -1.43 22.92
N CYS A 470 22.94 -0.60 23.40
CA CYS A 470 21.93 -1.03 24.36
C CYS A 470 21.01 -2.12 23.77
N VAL A 471 20.59 -1.99 22.51
CA VAL A 471 19.78 -2.99 21.81
C VAL A 471 20.56 -4.30 21.64
N VAL A 472 21.84 -4.24 21.25
CA VAL A 472 22.69 -5.44 21.12
C VAL A 472 22.91 -6.10 22.47
N TYR A 473 23.15 -5.34 23.54
CA TYR A 473 23.33 -5.89 24.88
C TYR A 473 22.07 -6.63 25.34
N TYR A 474 20.90 -6.01 25.19
CA TYR A 474 19.64 -6.64 25.57
C TYR A 474 19.34 -7.88 24.71
N GLY A 475 19.52 -7.78 23.39
CA GLY A 475 19.33 -8.90 22.47
C GLY A 475 20.29 -10.06 22.75
N ALA A 476 21.55 -9.78 23.06
CA ALA A 476 22.52 -10.81 23.45
C ALA A 476 22.14 -11.47 24.79
N LYS A 477 21.67 -10.69 25.77
CA LYS A 477 21.17 -11.22 27.04
C LYS A 477 19.99 -12.16 26.81
N GLU A 478 19.01 -11.75 26.01
CA GLU A 478 17.83 -12.57 25.68
C GLU A 478 18.22 -13.82 24.89
N ALA A 479 19.13 -13.72 23.94
CA ALA A 479 19.62 -14.87 23.17
C ALA A 479 20.43 -15.86 24.01
N LEU A 480 21.15 -15.42 25.04
CA LEU A 480 21.97 -16.30 25.88
C LEU A 480 21.20 -16.94 27.03
N PHE A 481 20.22 -16.22 27.61
CA PHE A 481 19.52 -16.65 28.81
C PHE A 481 18.02 -16.95 28.60
N GLY A 482 17.45 -16.60 27.44
CA GLY A 482 16.05 -16.82 27.08
C GLY A 482 15.86 -18.04 26.15
N GLU A 483 14.74 -18.05 25.42
CA GLU A 483 14.43 -19.09 24.44
C GLU A 483 15.28 -18.89 23.17
N TRP A 484 16.13 -19.88 22.88
CA TRP A 484 17.07 -19.76 21.77
C TRP A 484 16.36 -19.85 20.42
N THR A 485 16.46 -18.78 19.61
CA THR A 485 15.90 -18.73 18.27
C THR A 485 16.96 -18.36 17.23
N TRP A 486 17.04 -19.13 16.14
CA TRP A 486 17.94 -18.85 15.01
C TRP A 486 17.65 -17.47 14.38
N ILE A 487 16.38 -17.10 14.33
CA ILE A 487 15.93 -15.82 13.77
C ILE A 487 16.43 -14.66 14.63
N GLY A 488 16.21 -14.69 15.94
CA GLY A 488 16.72 -13.65 16.86
C GLY A 488 18.24 -13.51 16.78
N ALA A 489 18.98 -14.62 16.77
CA ALA A 489 20.43 -14.62 16.62
C ALA A 489 20.89 -13.96 15.30
N SER A 490 20.27 -14.31 14.17
CA SER A 490 20.59 -13.70 12.87
C SER A 490 20.34 -12.19 12.83
N VAL A 491 19.22 -11.72 13.41
CA VAL A 491 18.90 -10.29 13.49
C VAL A 491 19.94 -9.54 14.32
N ILE A 492 20.36 -10.11 15.45
CA ILE A 492 21.41 -9.50 16.29
C ILE A 492 22.74 -9.43 15.53
N ILE A 493 23.12 -10.47 14.79
CA ILE A 493 24.36 -10.45 13.97
C ILE A 493 24.31 -9.35 12.91
N VAL A 494 23.20 -9.26 12.16
CA VAL A 494 22.97 -8.22 11.16
C VAL A 494 23.01 -6.84 11.83
N HIS A 495 22.38 -6.68 12.99
CA HIS A 495 22.40 -5.44 13.77
C HIS A 495 23.83 -5.07 14.23
N CYS A 496 24.62 -6.02 14.73
CA CYS A 496 26.02 -5.79 15.10
C CYS A 496 26.86 -5.30 13.91
N TYR A 497 26.64 -5.86 12.72
CA TYR A 497 27.39 -5.44 11.53
C TYR A 497 26.98 -4.03 11.05
N PHE A 498 25.71 -3.84 10.73
CA PHE A 498 25.24 -2.57 10.13
C PHE A 498 25.15 -1.46 11.16
N ASN A 499 24.60 -1.75 12.35
CA ASN A 499 24.27 -0.70 13.31
C ASN A 499 25.40 -0.34 14.27
N VAL A 500 26.36 -1.25 14.50
CA VAL A 500 27.50 -1.01 15.39
C VAL A 500 28.80 -0.89 14.60
N TRP A 501 29.22 -1.95 13.90
CA TRP A 501 30.53 -1.98 13.24
C TRP A 501 30.66 -0.94 12.12
N GLN A 502 29.71 -0.92 11.18
CA GLN A 502 29.75 0.03 10.05
C GLN A 502 29.65 1.47 10.53
N ARG A 503 28.80 1.77 11.53
CA ARG A 503 28.68 3.10 12.13
C ARG A 503 29.96 3.52 12.86
N ALA A 504 30.56 2.62 13.64
CA ALA A 504 31.83 2.89 14.33
C ALA A 504 32.94 3.18 13.31
N GLN A 505 33.03 2.41 12.22
CA GLN A 505 34.00 2.64 11.16
C GLN A 505 33.80 4.01 10.48
N GLN A 506 32.56 4.40 10.19
CA GLN A 506 32.24 5.71 9.61
C GLN A 506 32.58 6.87 10.57
N GLY A 507 32.24 6.73 11.85
CA GLY A 507 32.59 7.69 12.90
C GLY A 507 34.11 7.84 13.05
N TRP A 508 34.83 6.72 13.08
CA TRP A 508 36.29 6.69 13.19
C TRP A 508 36.98 7.37 12.00
N LYS A 509 36.53 7.07 10.77
CA LYS A 509 37.04 7.72 9.56
C LYS A 509 36.84 9.24 9.61
N SER A 510 35.66 9.69 10.04
CA SER A 510 35.33 11.12 10.15
C SER A 510 36.21 11.83 11.18
N PHE A 511 36.46 11.19 12.32
CA PHE A 511 37.35 11.71 13.36
C PHE A 511 38.81 11.81 12.88
N LEU A 512 39.32 10.76 12.21
CA LEU A 512 40.68 10.75 11.66
C LEU A 512 40.89 11.86 10.62
N LEU A 513 39.93 12.07 9.71
CA LEU A 513 40.00 13.13 8.70
C LEU A 513 40.09 14.52 9.35
N ARG A 514 39.30 14.80 10.39
CA ARG A 514 39.40 16.08 11.12
C ARG A 514 40.74 16.24 11.82
N ARG A 515 41.23 15.20 12.50
CA ARG A 515 42.54 15.25 13.18
C ARG A 515 43.67 15.50 12.18
N LYS A 516 43.60 14.86 11.01
CA LYS A 516 44.54 15.09 9.91
C LYS A 516 44.45 16.51 9.36
N ALA A 517 43.26 17.05 9.12
CA ALA A 517 43.09 18.44 8.68
C ALA A 517 43.64 19.46 9.69
N VAL A 518 43.43 19.25 11.00
CA VAL A 518 44.02 20.11 12.05
C VAL A 518 45.55 20.02 12.03
N SER A 519 46.11 18.80 11.93
CA SER A 519 47.55 18.59 11.83
C SER A 519 48.15 19.26 10.59
N ASN A 520 47.49 19.14 9.44
CA ASN A 520 47.93 19.76 8.19
C ASN A 520 47.92 21.29 8.31
N ILE A 521 46.87 21.89 8.87
CA ILE A 521 46.85 23.35 9.06
C ILE A 521 47.95 23.84 10.01
N GLN A 522 48.27 23.04 11.04
CA GLN A 522 49.36 23.36 11.98
C GLN A 522 50.75 23.23 11.36
N SER A 523 50.95 22.32 10.39
CA SER A 523 52.24 22.17 9.69
C SER A 523 52.48 23.25 8.63
N LEU A 524 51.44 23.93 8.14
CA LEU A 524 51.60 24.99 7.14
C LEU A 524 52.21 26.26 7.73
N ARG A 525 53.14 26.85 6.95
CA ARG A 525 53.76 28.13 7.26
C ARG A 525 52.72 29.24 7.32
N GLN A 526 52.85 30.12 8.30
CA GLN A 526 52.07 31.36 8.38
C GLN A 526 52.76 32.46 7.57
N ALA A 527 52.00 33.17 6.73
CA ALA A 527 52.51 34.27 5.92
C ALA A 527 52.96 35.43 6.81
N THR A 528 54.05 36.12 6.45
CA THR A 528 54.49 37.33 7.15
C THR A 528 53.66 38.54 6.71
N VAL A 529 53.69 39.62 7.50
CA VAL A 529 52.93 40.84 7.19
C VAL A 529 53.42 41.48 5.89
N GLU A 530 54.72 41.38 5.61
CA GLU A 530 55.34 41.90 4.39
C GLU A 530 54.91 41.11 3.14
N GLU A 531 54.84 39.77 3.25
CA GLU A 531 54.35 38.91 2.16
C GLU A 531 52.89 39.19 1.83
N LEU A 532 52.06 39.40 2.86
CA LEU A 532 50.64 39.75 2.70
C LEU A 532 50.46 41.13 2.06
N ALA A 533 51.23 42.12 2.50
CA ALA A 533 51.21 43.47 1.94
C ALA A 533 51.71 43.53 0.49
N GLN A 534 52.64 42.65 0.10
CA GLN A 534 53.10 42.53 -1.29
C GLN A 534 52.11 41.78 -2.19
N LEU A 535 51.40 40.79 -1.65
CA LEU A 535 50.42 40.01 -2.39
C LEU A 535 49.16 40.84 -2.69
N ASP A 536 48.69 41.63 -1.71
CA ASP A 536 47.49 42.50 -1.79
C ASP A 536 46.27 41.80 -2.43
N ASP A 537 45.97 40.60 -1.94
CA ASP A 537 44.93 39.72 -2.49
C ASP A 537 43.91 39.29 -1.42
N VAL A 538 42.79 38.73 -1.86
CA VAL A 538 41.72 38.21 -1.02
C VAL A 538 41.81 36.70 -0.89
N CYS A 539 41.25 36.14 0.19
CA CYS A 539 41.16 34.70 0.33
C CYS A 539 40.18 34.13 -0.71
N ALA A 540 40.64 33.28 -1.63
CA ALA A 540 39.80 32.67 -2.68
C ALA A 540 38.66 31.75 -2.16
N ILE A 541 38.55 31.53 -0.84
CA ILE A 541 37.46 30.76 -0.22
C ILE A 541 36.33 31.69 0.26
N CYS A 542 36.65 32.77 0.99
CA CYS A 542 35.65 33.68 1.57
C CYS A 542 35.57 35.04 0.88
N PHE A 543 36.47 35.34 -0.06
CA PHE A 543 36.59 36.60 -0.80
C PHE A 543 36.79 37.84 0.10
N GLN A 544 37.37 37.66 1.29
CA GLN A 544 37.76 38.74 2.21
C GLN A 544 39.29 38.94 2.22
N GLU A 545 39.74 40.14 2.58
CA GLU A 545 41.16 40.52 2.68
C GLU A 545 41.97 39.58 3.59
N LEU A 546 43.20 39.26 3.16
CA LEU A 546 44.09 38.35 3.89
C LEU A 546 44.84 39.06 5.04
N ASN A 547 44.17 39.28 6.16
CA ASN A 547 44.82 39.81 7.39
C ASN A 547 45.76 38.79 8.06
N SER A 548 45.48 37.49 7.89
CA SER A 548 46.36 36.40 8.30
C SER A 548 46.16 35.20 7.39
N ALA A 549 47.24 34.61 6.87
CA ALA A 549 47.15 33.51 5.91
C ALA A 549 48.05 32.33 6.27
N ARG A 550 47.59 31.13 5.90
CA ARG A 550 48.39 29.92 5.80
C ARG A 550 48.82 29.74 4.35
N VAL A 551 50.09 29.46 4.15
CA VAL A 551 50.69 29.23 2.83
C VAL A 551 50.76 27.74 2.59
N THR A 552 50.08 27.28 1.53
CA THR A 552 50.10 25.87 1.11
C THR A 552 51.44 25.51 0.44
N PRO A 553 51.80 24.21 0.31
CA PRO A 553 53.03 23.81 -0.38
C PRO A 553 53.07 24.17 -1.87
N CYS A 554 51.90 24.44 -2.47
CA CYS A 554 51.75 24.96 -3.83
C CYS A 554 51.75 26.51 -3.88
N SER A 555 52.15 27.17 -2.80
CA SER A 555 52.28 28.63 -2.67
C SER A 555 50.97 29.44 -2.79
N HIS A 556 49.82 28.82 -2.55
CA HIS A 556 48.55 29.52 -2.43
C HIS A 556 48.25 29.96 -0.99
N TYR A 557 47.62 31.13 -0.84
CA TYR A 557 47.33 31.79 0.43
C TYR A 557 45.83 31.71 0.78
N PHE A 558 45.53 31.35 2.02
CA PHE A 558 44.15 31.29 2.53
C PHE A 558 44.11 31.63 4.02
N HIS A 559 43.00 32.17 4.53
CA HIS A 559 42.82 32.24 5.98
C HIS A 559 42.91 30.82 6.59
N GLY A 560 43.59 30.70 7.72
CA GLY A 560 43.79 29.40 8.37
C GLY A 560 42.47 28.70 8.72
N ALA A 561 41.43 29.46 9.08
CA ALA A 561 40.10 28.94 9.34
C ALA A 561 39.40 28.44 8.06
N CYS A 562 39.43 29.22 6.98
CA CYS A 562 38.83 28.85 5.70
C CYS A 562 39.47 27.59 5.11
N LEU A 563 40.81 27.51 5.10
CA LEU A 563 41.51 26.33 4.60
C LEU A 563 41.24 25.10 5.48
N ARG A 564 41.13 25.28 6.80
CA ARG A 564 40.77 24.18 7.72
C ARG A 564 39.40 23.60 7.38
N LYS A 565 38.40 24.45 7.16
CA LYS A 565 37.04 24.05 6.79
C LYS A 565 37.03 23.30 5.45
N TRP A 566 37.79 23.78 4.47
CA TRP A 566 37.94 23.10 3.18
C TRP A 566 38.57 21.71 3.31
N LEU A 567 39.65 21.60 4.08
CA LEU A 567 40.37 20.35 4.31
C LEU A 567 39.54 19.29 5.05
N TYR A 568 38.46 19.67 5.73
CA TYR A 568 37.50 18.71 6.29
C TYR A 568 36.71 17.93 5.23
N VAL A 569 36.57 18.50 4.02
CA VAL A 569 35.80 17.90 2.92
C VAL A 569 36.73 17.34 1.84
N GLN A 570 37.80 18.07 1.51
CA GLN A 570 38.72 17.73 0.44
C GLN A 570 40.17 17.93 0.90
N GLU A 571 41.01 16.89 0.83
CA GLU A 571 42.43 16.95 1.21
C GLU A 571 43.34 17.67 0.18
N LYS A 572 42.75 18.45 -0.74
CA LYS A 572 43.41 19.07 -1.89
C LYS A 572 43.28 20.59 -1.84
N CYS A 573 44.26 21.30 -2.40
CA CYS A 573 44.22 22.75 -2.51
C CYS A 573 42.96 23.21 -3.28
N PRO A 574 42.21 24.22 -2.79
CA PRO A 574 41.02 24.75 -3.48
C PRO A 574 41.30 25.32 -4.87
N MET A 575 42.50 25.86 -5.11
CA MET A 575 42.84 26.51 -6.38
C MET A 575 43.43 25.54 -7.42
N CYS A 576 44.40 24.71 -7.04
CA CYS A 576 45.12 23.86 -7.99
C CYS A 576 44.86 22.35 -7.83
N HIS A 577 44.01 21.95 -6.87
CA HIS A 577 43.71 20.54 -6.55
C HIS A 577 44.93 19.65 -6.24
N THR A 578 46.11 20.23 -5.99
CA THR A 578 47.28 19.50 -5.52
C THR A 578 47.06 19.04 -4.08
N GLU A 579 47.51 17.83 -3.73
CA GLU A 579 47.43 17.31 -2.36
C GLU A 579 48.25 18.16 -1.39
N ILE A 580 47.65 18.51 -0.25
CA ILE A 580 48.34 19.23 0.82
C ILE A 580 48.93 18.17 1.76
N LYS A 581 50.22 17.88 1.57
CA LYS A 581 50.98 16.89 2.36
C LYS A 581 51.59 17.49 3.61
#